data_AF-A0A2E5HY35-F1
#
_entry.id   AF-A0A2E5HY35-F1
#
_cell.length_a   1.000
_cell.length_b   1.000
_cell.length_c   1.000
_cell.angle_alpha   90.00
_cell.angle_beta   90.00
_cell.angle_gamma   90.00
#
_symmetry.space_group_name_H-M   'P 1'
#
loop_
_entity.id
_entity.type
_entity.pdbx_description
1 polymer ?
#
loop_
_entity_poly.entity_id
_entity_poly.type
_entity_poly.pdbx_seq_one_letter_code
_entity_poly.pdbx_strand_id
1 'polypeptide(L)'
;HGTYEMAGWSHGLRAPDPEISNRFLCSEVAGPDNTAGAQWNRYCNPAVDELLIAAGSEFDEAKKTELLHKAQEIMHEDAYRIFLFASGRNYGVAKGLENFELGRWYKWYGGIHKWEWSE
;
A
#
# COMPACT_ATOMS: atom_id res chain seq x y z
N HIS A 1 -22.46 -9.95 -3.54
CA HIS A 1 -21.57 -11.01 -4.05
C HIS A 1 -20.24 -10.94 -3.32
N GLY A 2 -19.91 -12.00 -2.58
CA GLY A 2 -18.76 -12.15 -1.68
C GLY A 2 -18.56 -13.63 -1.35
N THR A 3 -18.82 -14.47 -2.36
CA THR A 3 -18.83 -15.94 -2.28
C THR A 3 -17.45 -16.54 -2.55
N TYR A 4 -16.40 -15.72 -2.54
CA TYR A 4 -15.03 -16.17 -2.68
C TYR A 4 -14.45 -16.44 -1.29
N GLU A 5 -13.76 -17.57 -1.15
CA GLU A 5 -13.06 -17.94 0.09
C GLU A 5 -11.67 -17.30 0.14
N MET A 6 -11.04 -17.11 -1.03
CA MET A 6 -9.76 -16.44 -1.19
C MET A 6 -9.73 -15.65 -2.49
N ALA A 7 -9.00 -14.55 -2.50
CA ALA A 7 -8.75 -13.74 -3.70
C ALA A 7 -7.28 -13.30 -3.75
N GLY A 8 -6.70 -13.31 -4.95
CA GLY A 8 -5.35 -12.78 -5.19
C GLY A 8 -5.41 -11.29 -5.54
N TRP A 9 -4.52 -10.50 -4.94
CA TRP A 9 -4.41 -9.07 -5.24
C TRP A 9 -2.95 -8.63 -5.23
N SER A 10 -2.57 -7.77 -6.19
CA SER A 10 -1.28 -7.09 -6.18
C SER A 10 -1.48 -5.63 -5.81
N HIS A 11 -0.77 -5.16 -4.79
CA HIS A 11 -0.72 -3.75 -4.46
C HIS A 11 0.73 -3.33 -4.19
N GLY A 12 1.04 -2.08 -4.48
CA GLY A 12 2.31 -1.48 -4.08
C GLY A 12 2.04 -0.25 -3.23
N LEU A 13 2.99 0.09 -2.38
CA LEU A 13 2.97 1.37 -1.68
C LEU A 13 2.96 2.51 -2.73
N ARG A 14 2.05 3.48 -2.51
CA ARG A 14 1.87 4.65 -3.39
C ARG A 14 2.81 5.78 -3.02
N ALA A 15 3.17 5.87 -1.74
CA ALA A 15 4.24 6.69 -1.19
C ALA A 15 5.27 5.75 -0.53
N PRO A 16 6.49 6.21 -0.21
CA PRO A 16 7.43 5.43 0.59
C PRO A 16 7.07 5.40 2.08
N ASP A 17 5.92 5.96 2.47
CA ASP A 17 5.34 5.78 3.79
C ASP A 17 4.42 4.53 3.77
N PRO A 18 4.59 3.58 4.71
CA PRO A 18 3.68 2.46 4.90
C PRO A 18 2.33 2.84 5.54
N GLU A 19 2.10 4.11 5.88
CA GLU A 19 0.78 4.63 6.28
C GLU A 19 -0.20 4.51 5.10
N ILE A 20 -0.99 3.44 5.16
CA ILE A 20 -2.11 3.13 4.27
C ILE A 20 -3.25 2.53 5.12
N SER A 21 -3.45 3.08 6.32
CA SER A 21 -4.41 2.62 7.33
C SER A 21 -5.82 2.49 6.76
N ASN A 22 -6.18 3.36 5.80
CA ASN A 22 -7.47 3.29 5.12
C ASN A 22 -7.77 1.96 4.41
N ARG A 23 -6.76 1.09 4.24
CA ARG A 23 -6.92 -0.27 3.67
C ARG A 23 -7.07 -1.37 4.71
N PHE A 24 -7.08 -1.01 5.99
CA PHE A 24 -7.04 -1.94 7.11
C PHE A 24 -8.05 -1.61 8.21
N LEU A 25 -8.39 -0.32 8.40
CA LEU A 25 -9.36 0.11 9.41
C LEU A 25 -10.72 -0.56 9.24
N CYS A 26 -11.36 -0.91 10.35
CA CYS A 26 -12.72 -1.48 10.35
C CYS A 26 -13.74 -0.55 9.70
N SER A 27 -13.61 0.76 9.91
CA SER A 27 -14.49 1.78 9.32
C SER A 27 -14.40 1.86 7.80
N GLU A 28 -13.35 1.29 7.19
CA GLU A 28 -13.08 1.35 5.76
C GLU A 28 -13.52 0.09 5.02
N VAL A 29 -14.15 -0.87 5.73
CA VAL A 29 -14.69 -2.10 5.12
C VAL A 29 -15.73 -1.74 4.07
N ALA A 30 -15.43 -2.10 2.82
CA ALA A 30 -16.30 -1.88 1.69
C ALA A 30 -17.57 -2.75 1.79
N GLY A 31 -18.73 -2.13 1.66
CA GLY A 31 -20.03 -2.80 1.79
C GLY A 31 -21.19 -1.96 1.28
N PRO A 32 -22.43 -2.48 1.34
CA PRO A 32 -23.63 -1.73 0.95
C PRO A 32 -23.76 -0.39 1.68
N ASP A 33 -23.36 -0.37 2.95
CA ASP A 33 -23.43 0.81 3.82
C ASP A 33 -22.16 1.69 3.75
N ASN A 34 -21.10 1.20 3.10
CA ASN A 34 -19.86 1.93 2.87
C ASN A 34 -19.32 1.65 1.46
N THR A 35 -19.98 2.26 0.46
CA THR A 35 -19.67 2.03 -0.96
C THR A 35 -18.33 2.64 -1.40
N ALA A 36 -17.77 3.55 -0.59
CA ALA A 36 -16.47 4.19 -0.83
C ALA A 36 -15.31 3.51 -0.07
N GLY A 37 -15.58 2.50 0.75
CA GLY A 37 -14.57 1.83 1.58
C GLY A 37 -13.43 1.24 0.76
N ALA A 38 -12.20 1.40 1.26
CA ALA A 38 -10.98 0.93 0.59
C ALA A 38 -10.46 -0.43 1.12
N GLN A 39 -11.09 -0.97 2.17
CA GLN A 39 -10.76 -2.25 2.80
C GLN A 39 -11.67 -3.34 2.20
N TRP A 40 -11.08 -4.27 1.45
CA TRP A 40 -11.82 -5.34 0.75
C TRP A 40 -11.69 -6.72 1.39
N ASN A 41 -10.84 -6.87 2.41
CA ASN A 41 -10.59 -8.16 3.06
C ASN A 41 -11.60 -8.47 4.17
N ARG A 42 -12.44 -7.49 4.57
CA ARG A 42 -13.42 -7.55 5.67
C ARG A 42 -12.86 -7.92 7.04
N TYR A 43 -11.53 -8.01 7.15
CA TYR A 43 -10.81 -8.06 8.42
C TYR A 43 -11.11 -6.83 9.26
N CYS A 44 -11.40 -7.06 10.54
CA CYS A 44 -11.61 -6.01 11.53
C CYS A 44 -11.06 -6.48 12.89
N ASN A 45 -10.11 -5.74 13.44
CA ASN A 45 -9.54 -5.97 14.76
C ASN A 45 -9.38 -4.60 15.46
N PRO A 46 -10.13 -4.32 16.53
CA PRO A 46 -10.09 -3.02 17.21
C PRO A 46 -8.69 -2.61 17.70
N ALA A 47 -7.85 -3.56 18.10
CA ALA A 47 -6.48 -3.26 18.53
C ALA A 47 -5.61 -2.76 17.36
N VAL A 48 -5.84 -3.28 16.16
CA VAL A 48 -5.18 -2.77 14.94
C VAL A 48 -5.67 -1.37 14.61
N ASP A 49 -6.98 -1.11 14.70
CA ASP A 49 -7.54 0.22 14.48
C ASP A 49 -6.93 1.26 15.43
N GLU A 50 -6.85 0.95 16.72
CA GLU A 50 -6.23 1.83 17.73
C GLU A 50 -4.78 2.18 17.39
N LEU A 51 -3.98 1.18 17.02
CA LEU A 51 -2.57 1.37 16.67
C LEU A 51 -2.39 2.19 15.39
N LEU A 52 -3.21 1.93 14.36
CA LEU A 52 -3.13 2.65 13.09
C LEU A 52 -3.59 4.11 13.21
N ILE A 53 -4.65 4.37 13.99
CA ILE A 53 -5.12 5.74 14.28
C ILE A 53 -4.08 6.50 15.08
N ALA A 54 -3.46 5.86 16.09
CA ALA A 54 -2.37 6.46 16.85
C ALA A 54 -1.17 6.77 15.95
N ALA A 55 -0.76 5.84 15.08
CA ALA A 55 0.35 6.06 14.14
C ALA A 55 0.07 7.21 13.15
N GLY A 56 -1.18 7.40 12.71
CA GLY A 56 -1.58 8.49 11.82
C GLY A 56 -1.55 9.88 12.47
N SER A 57 -1.49 9.96 13.80
CA SER A 57 -1.43 11.21 14.58
C SER A 57 -0.14 11.39 15.38
N GLU A 58 0.82 10.47 15.24
CA GLU A 58 2.14 10.52 15.89
C GLU A 58 3.16 11.24 15.00
N PHE A 59 3.87 12.21 15.59
CA PHE A 59 4.86 13.04 14.90
C PHE A 59 6.31 12.60 15.19
N ASP A 60 6.54 11.81 16.24
CA ASP A 60 7.82 11.17 16.50
C ASP A 60 7.97 9.92 15.61
N GLU A 61 8.96 9.94 14.72
CA GLU A 61 9.16 8.87 13.73
C GLU A 61 9.44 7.51 14.38
N ALA A 62 10.15 7.48 15.52
CA ALA A 62 10.49 6.23 16.19
C ALA A 62 9.24 5.62 16.84
N LYS A 63 8.39 6.43 17.47
CA LYS A 63 7.11 6.00 18.02
C LYS A 63 6.13 5.58 16.94
N LYS A 64 6.00 6.34 15.85
CA LYS A 64 5.17 5.96 14.69
C LYS A 64 5.60 4.60 14.15
N THR A 65 6.91 4.37 14.03
CA THR A 65 7.46 3.08 13.59
C THR A 65 7.08 1.95 14.54
N GLU A 66 7.21 2.14 15.85
CA GLU A 66 6.82 1.14 16.86
C GLU A 66 5.33 0.77 16.79
N LEU A 67 4.45 1.78 16.66
CA LEU A 67 3.01 1.57 16.52
C LEU A 67 2.66 0.75 15.28
N LEU A 68 3.28 1.07 14.14
CA LEU A 68 3.09 0.35 12.88
C LEU A 68 3.61 -1.09 12.95
N HIS A 69 4.75 -1.33 13.61
CA HIS A 69 5.26 -2.69 13.81
C HIS A 69 4.30 -3.55 14.64
N LYS A 70 3.75 -3.01 15.74
CA LYS A 70 2.76 -3.73 16.56
C LYS A 70 1.49 -4.04 15.78
N ALA A 71 1.01 -3.11 14.96
CA ALA A 71 -0.15 -3.35 14.10
C ALA A 71 0.15 -4.48 13.09
N GLN A 72 1.33 -4.45 12.45
CA GLN A 72 1.77 -5.48 11.51
C GLN A 72 1.93 -6.86 12.16
N GLU A 73 2.41 -6.92 13.40
CA GLU A 73 2.54 -8.17 14.16
C GLU A 73 1.16 -8.81 14.40
N ILE A 74 0.18 -8.05 14.90
CA ILE A 74 -1.19 -8.56 15.09
C ILE A 74 -1.78 -9.03 13.76
N MET A 75 -1.64 -8.23 12.70
CA MET A 75 -2.12 -8.57 11.36
C MET A 75 -1.45 -9.83 10.77
N HIS A 76 -0.19 -10.07 11.11
CA HIS A 76 0.55 -11.27 10.72
C HIS A 76 0.01 -12.51 11.44
N GLU A 77 -0.16 -12.42 12.76
CA GLU A 77 -0.67 -13.51 13.60
C GLU A 77 -2.12 -13.88 13.27
N ASP A 78 -2.96 -12.89 12.96
CA ASP A 78 -4.35 -13.11 12.54
C ASP A 78 -4.47 -13.80 11.17
N ALA A 79 -3.37 -13.84 10.40
CA ALA A 79 -3.23 -14.57 9.13
C ALA A 79 -4.32 -14.30 8.08
N TYR A 80 -5.00 -13.15 8.14
CA TYR A 80 -6.11 -12.82 7.23
C TYR A 80 -5.64 -12.53 5.79
N ARG A 81 -4.35 -12.27 5.59
CA ARG A 81 -3.71 -12.09 4.29
C ARG A 81 -2.36 -12.81 4.24
N ILE A 82 -2.13 -13.56 3.16
CA ILE A 82 -0.85 -14.21 2.88
C ILE A 82 -0.08 -13.35 1.88
N PHE A 83 1.08 -12.84 2.28
CA PHE A 83 1.99 -12.11 1.39
C PHE A 83 2.91 -13.08 0.66
N LEU A 84 2.76 -13.17 -0.67
CA LEU A 84 3.49 -14.15 -1.49
C LEU A 84 4.88 -13.65 -1.91
N PHE A 85 4.94 -12.47 -2.51
CA PHE A 85 6.19 -11.88 -3.00
C PHE A 85 6.06 -10.38 -3.23
N ALA A 86 7.18 -9.66 -3.12
CA ALA A 86 7.31 -8.31 -3.66
C ALA A 86 7.73 -8.41 -5.14
N SER A 87 6.84 -8.04 -6.06
CA SER A 87 7.16 -8.11 -7.49
C SER A 87 8.13 -7.00 -7.89
N GLY A 88 9.22 -7.40 -8.56
CA GLY A 88 10.07 -6.47 -9.28
C GLY A 88 9.29 -5.80 -10.42
N ARG A 89 9.64 -4.55 -10.71
CA ARG A 89 9.12 -3.83 -11.89
C ARG A 89 10.20 -3.80 -12.96
N ASN A 90 9.92 -4.45 -14.09
CA ASN A 90 10.81 -4.44 -15.24
C ASN A 90 10.29 -3.43 -16.26
N TYR A 91 11.19 -2.60 -16.80
CA TYR A 91 10.87 -1.59 -17.79
C TYR A 91 11.71 -1.83 -19.04
N GLY A 92 11.06 -1.89 -20.21
CA GLY A 92 11.74 -1.79 -21.49
C GLY A 92 11.85 -0.33 -21.89
N VAL A 93 13.07 0.12 -22.21
CA VAL A 93 13.35 1.50 -22.63
C VAL A 93 13.87 1.46 -24.06
N ALA A 94 13.28 2.27 -24.93
CA ALA A 94 13.71 2.38 -26.32
C ALA A 94 15.11 3.00 -26.38
N LYS A 95 15.96 2.52 -27.31
CA LYS A 95 17.35 3.00 -27.43
C LYS A 95 17.48 4.50 -27.68
N GLY A 96 16.51 5.10 -28.37
CA GLY A 96 16.51 6.52 -28.66
C GLY A 96 15.90 7.39 -27.56
N LEU A 97 15.39 6.80 -26.47
CA LEU A 97 14.84 7.57 -25.36
C LEU A 97 15.96 7.95 -24.38
N GLU A 98 16.26 9.23 -24.32
CA GLU A 98 17.26 9.79 -23.42
C GLU A 98 16.61 10.28 -22.11
N ASN A 99 17.44 10.45 -21.07
CA ASN A 99 17.03 10.97 -19.75
C ASN A 99 15.94 10.16 -19.03
N PHE A 100 15.77 8.87 -19.39
CA PHE A 100 14.91 7.96 -18.64
C PHE A 100 15.56 7.61 -17.29
N GLU A 101 14.93 8.03 -16.20
CA GLU A 101 15.34 7.68 -14.84
C GLU A 101 14.15 7.16 -14.01
N LEU A 102 14.38 6.10 -13.25
CA LEU A 102 13.43 5.63 -12.24
C LEU A 102 13.67 6.40 -10.93
N GLY A 103 12.64 7.09 -10.45
CA GLY A 103 12.68 7.78 -9.17
C GLY A 103 12.22 6.90 -8.01
N ARG A 104 12.69 7.20 -6.79
CA ARG A 104 12.15 6.59 -5.56
C ARG A 104 10.67 6.93 -5.33
N TRP A 105 10.24 8.09 -5.83
CA TRP A 105 8.92 8.68 -5.59
C TRP A 105 7.96 8.54 -6.77
N TYR A 106 8.48 8.18 -7.94
CA TYR A 106 7.69 8.13 -9.15
C TYR A 106 8.05 6.94 -10.01
N LYS A 107 7.01 6.35 -10.61
CA LYS A 107 7.11 5.17 -11.48
C LYS A 107 6.86 5.60 -12.91
N TRP A 108 7.41 4.85 -13.86
CA TRP A 108 7.12 4.88 -15.31
C TRP A 108 7.18 6.27 -15.98
N TYR A 109 6.23 7.18 -15.73
CA TYR A 109 6.06 8.48 -16.37
C TYR A 109 6.40 9.69 -15.49
N GLY A 110 6.78 9.51 -14.22
CA GLY A 110 6.99 10.68 -13.34
C GLY A 110 8.09 11.65 -13.75
N GLY A 111 9.02 11.21 -14.60
CA GLY A 111 10.09 12.03 -15.18
C GLY A 111 9.87 12.40 -16.65
N ILE A 112 8.69 12.18 -17.22
CA ILE A 112 8.47 12.28 -18.69
C ILE A 112 8.80 13.66 -19.28
N HIS A 113 8.67 14.72 -18.47
CA HIS A 113 9.01 16.09 -18.86
C HIS A 113 10.52 16.31 -19.09
N LYS A 114 11.37 15.35 -18.71
CA LYS A 114 12.81 15.37 -18.94
C LYS A 114 13.23 14.52 -20.14
N TRP A 115 12.32 13.71 -20.66
CA TRP A 115 12.65 12.75 -21.69
C TRP A 115 12.86 13.46 -23.02
N GLU A 116 13.90 13.03 -23.72
CA GLU A 116 14.26 13.53 -25.03
C GLU A 116 14.41 12.34 -25.97
N TRP A 117 14.28 12.59 -27.27
CA TRP A 117 14.48 11.58 -28.31
C TRP A 117 15.75 11.92 -29.10
N SER A 118 16.69 10.98 -29.15
CA SER A 118 17.87 11.12 -30.01
C SER A 118 17.44 10.97 -31.48
N GLU A 119 17.78 11.94 -32.34
CA GLU A 119 17.59 11.84 -33.80
C GLU A 119 18.35 10.65 -34.41
#